data_AF-A0A7R8WVS4-F1
#
_entry.id   AF-A0A7R8WVS4-F1
#
_cell.length_a   1.000
_cell.length_b   1.000
_cell.length_c   1.000
_cell.angle_alpha   90.00
_cell.angle_beta   90.00
_cell.angle_gamma   90.00
#
_symmetry.space_group_name_H-M   'P 1'
#
loop_
_entity.id
_entity.type
_entity.pdbx_description
1 polymer ?
#
loop_
_entity_poly.entity_id
_entity_poly.type
_entity_poly.pdbx_seq_one_letter_code
_entity_poly.pdbx_strand_id
1 'polypeptide(L)'
;MLTIVDRPTIQYIVEEVVASGIEQIIFVTSEGKSAIENHFDYNFHLDSILREKKKVVLGEELNMISNLIDIVSVRQKKPLGLGHAIWTARHVVGNEPFMVLLGDDLVLSKTPCAKQMLNLFSE
;
A
#
# COMPACT_ATOMS: atom_id res chain seq x y z
N MET A 1 -4.01 4.75 11.85
CA MET A 1 -2.87 4.73 10.91
C MET A 1 -1.89 5.76 11.43
N LEU A 2 -0.60 5.43 11.55
CA LEU A 2 0.40 6.39 12.05
C LEU A 2 0.87 7.27 10.89
N THR A 3 1.05 8.57 11.12
CA THR A 3 1.60 9.50 10.14
C THR A 3 3.05 9.85 10.46
N ILE A 4 3.86 10.02 9.42
CA ILE A 4 5.17 10.64 9.50
C ILE A 4 5.02 11.99 8.82
N VAL A 5 5.12 13.06 9.62
CA VAL A 5 4.79 14.42 9.20
C VAL A 5 3.33 14.52 8.77
N ASP A 6 3.04 14.38 7.49
CA ASP A 6 1.74 14.63 6.85
C ASP A 6 1.17 13.41 6.11
N ARG A 7 1.96 12.34 5.91
CA ARG A 7 1.56 11.14 5.19
C ARG A 7 1.56 9.91 6.09
N PRO A 8 0.64 8.96 5.90
CA PRO A 8 0.66 7.73 6.66
C PRO A 8 1.84 6.84 6.29
N THR A 9 2.36 6.07 7.26
CA THR A 9 3.50 5.16 7.04
C THR A 9 3.29 4.23 5.84
N ILE A 10 2.08 3.70 5.68
CA ILE A 10 1.76 2.76 4.60
C ILE A 10 1.88 3.38 3.21
N GLN A 11 1.67 4.69 3.05
CA GLN A 11 1.81 5.36 1.76
C GLN A 11 3.26 5.33 1.28
N TYR A 12 4.24 5.54 2.16
CA TYR A 12 5.66 5.45 1.80
C TYR A 12 6.03 4.05 1.29
N ILE A 13 5.49 3.00 1.91
CA ILE A 13 5.73 1.62 1.51
C ILE A 13 5.12 1.37 0.12
N VAL A 14 3.89 1.83 -0.13
CA VAL A 14 3.26 1.70 -1.44
C VAL A 14 4.02 2.48 -2.51
N GLU A 15 4.44 3.71 -2.23
CA GLU A 15 5.27 4.51 -3.14
C GLU A 15 6.60 3.81 -3.47
N GLU A 16 7.24 3.15 -2.51
CA GLU A 16 8.45 2.35 -2.73
C GLU A 16 8.20 1.15 -3.65
N VAL A 17 7.09 0.45 -3.43
CA VAL A 17 6.66 -0.71 -4.22
C VAL A 17 6.37 -0.31 -5.67
N VAL A 18 5.63 0.78 -5.88
CA VAL A 18 5.36 1.36 -7.20
C VAL A 18 6.67 1.78 -7.89
N ALA A 19 7.55 2.49 -7.18
CA ALA A 19 8.85 2.89 -7.72
C ALA A 19 9.77 1.70 -8.05
N SER A 20 9.50 0.53 -7.48
CA SER A 20 10.23 -0.71 -7.76
C SER A 20 9.70 -1.46 -9.00
N GLY A 21 8.55 -1.05 -9.54
CA GLY A 21 7.90 -1.65 -10.72
C GLY A 21 6.97 -2.82 -10.38
N ILE A 22 6.44 -2.87 -9.16
CA ILE A 22 5.42 -3.85 -8.77
C ILE A 22 4.04 -3.28 -9.14
N GLU A 23 3.17 -4.11 -9.69
CA GLU A 23 1.86 -3.71 -10.25
C GLU A 23 0.68 -3.99 -9.31
N GLN A 24 0.86 -4.88 -8.34
CA GLN A 24 -0.20 -5.28 -7.41
C GLN A 24 0.29 -5.35 -5.97
N ILE A 25 -0.53 -4.88 -5.04
CA ILE A 25 -0.33 -5.01 -3.59
C ILE A 25 -1.44 -5.84 -2.98
N ILE A 26 -1.06 -6.72 -2.05
CA ILE A 26 -2.00 -7.51 -1.25
C ILE A 26 -1.89 -7.07 0.21
N PHE A 27 -2.90 -6.35 0.71
CA PHE A 27 -2.99 -6.05 2.13
C PHE A 27 -3.58 -7.23 2.89
N VAL A 28 -2.77 -7.82 3.77
CA VAL A 28 -3.27 -8.74 4.78
C VAL A 28 -3.69 -7.94 6.01
N THR A 29 -4.99 -7.80 6.20
CA THR A 29 -5.61 -6.86 7.15
C THR A 29 -6.53 -7.56 8.13
N SER A 30 -7.00 -6.85 9.16
CA SER A 30 -7.91 -7.36 10.20
C SER A 30 -9.04 -6.38 10.47
N GLU A 31 -9.96 -6.71 11.38
CA GLU A 31 -11.04 -5.79 11.77
C GLU A 31 -10.49 -4.44 12.28
N GLY A 32 -11.19 -3.33 11.97
CA GLY A 32 -10.81 -1.98 12.42
C GLY A 32 -9.70 -1.32 11.59
N LYS A 33 -9.30 -1.91 10.47
CA LYS A 33 -8.22 -1.40 9.59
C LYS A 33 -8.70 -0.88 8.23
N SER A 34 -10.00 -0.65 8.06
CA SER A 34 -10.59 -0.12 6.81
C SER A 34 -9.99 1.21 6.37
N ALA A 35 -9.47 2.01 7.30
CA ALA A 35 -8.78 3.25 6.96
C ALA A 35 -7.60 3.05 6.00
N ILE A 36 -6.92 1.88 6.04
CA ILE A 36 -5.80 1.56 5.13
C ILE A 36 -6.31 1.44 3.70
N GLU A 37 -7.36 0.65 3.49
CA GLU A 37 -8.00 0.47 2.19
C GLU A 37 -8.54 1.80 1.66
N ASN A 38 -9.26 2.55 2.50
CA ASN A 38 -9.86 3.82 2.14
C ASN A 38 -8.85 4.93 1.78
N HIS A 39 -7.60 4.83 2.26
CA HIS A 39 -6.56 5.81 1.94
C HIS A 39 -6.15 5.76 0.47
N PHE A 40 -6.23 4.58 -0.14
CA PHE A 40 -5.92 4.35 -1.54
C PHE A 40 -7.16 4.19 -2.42
N ASP A 41 -8.35 4.42 -1.86
CA ASP A 41 -9.61 4.38 -2.61
C ASP A 41 -10.07 5.80 -2.96
N TYR A 42 -10.88 5.92 -4.00
CA TYR A 42 -11.46 7.20 -4.40
C TYR A 42 -12.51 7.67 -3.39
N ASN A 43 -12.26 8.82 -2.77
CA ASN A 43 -13.20 9.45 -1.84
C ASN A 43 -14.02 10.55 -2.51
N PHE A 44 -15.20 10.18 -3.02
CA PHE A 44 -16.13 11.08 -3.70
C PHE A 44 -16.49 12.33 -2.87
N HIS A 45 -16.73 12.17 -1.57
CA HIS A 45 -17.15 13.27 -0.71
C HIS A 45 -16.02 14.30 -0.54
N LEU A 46 -14.79 13.82 -0.32
CA LEU A 46 -13.61 14.67 -0.19
C LEU A 46 -13.26 15.38 -1.51
N ASP A 47 -13.30 14.67 -2.64
CA ASP A 47 -13.09 15.26 -3.97
C ASP A 47 -14.11 16.39 -4.24
N SER A 48 -15.38 16.15 -3.95
CA SER A 48 -16.44 17.15 -4.09
C SER A 48 -16.16 18.43 -3.28
N ILE A 49 -15.77 18.27 -2.01
CA ILE A 49 -15.44 19.41 -1.14
C ILE A 49 -14.22 20.19 -1.66
N LEU A 50 -13.19 19.50 -2.15
CA LEU A 50 -11.98 20.15 -2.65
C LEU A 50 -12.25 20.92 -3.93
N ARG A 51 -13.09 20.40 -4.82
CA ARG A 51 -13.55 21.09 -6.04
C ARG A 51 -14.34 22.34 -5.69
N GLU A 52 -15.29 22.25 -4.76
CA GLU A 52 -16.07 23.41 -4.30
C GLU A 52 -15.17 24.50 -3.72
N LYS A 53 -14.17 24.10 -2.92
CA LYS A 53 -13.18 25.01 -2.32
C LYS A 53 -12.05 25.43 -3.27
N LYS A 54 -12.10 25.02 -4.55
CA LYS A 54 -11.09 25.29 -5.59
C LYS A 54 -9.66 24.89 -5.17
N LYS A 55 -9.52 23.82 -4.37
CA LYS A 55 -8.24 23.27 -3.90
C LYS A 55 -7.68 22.27 -4.90
N VAL A 56 -7.39 22.75 -6.12
CA VAL A 56 -7.00 21.91 -7.27
C VAL A 56 -5.80 21.01 -6.96
N VAL A 57 -4.73 21.59 -6.39
CA VAL A 57 -3.49 20.84 -6.06
C VAL A 57 -3.74 19.67 -5.12
N LEU A 58 -4.57 19.86 -4.08
CA LEU A 58 -4.91 18.79 -3.14
C LEU A 58 -5.81 17.72 -3.79
N GLY A 59 -6.70 18.12 -4.71
CA GLY A 59 -7.52 17.17 -5.47
C GLY A 59 -6.67 16.30 -6.41
N GLU A 60 -5.66 16.90 -7.06
CA GLU A 60 -4.70 16.16 -7.90
C GLU A 60 -3.89 15.16 -7.06
N GLU A 61 -3.42 15.55 -5.87
CA GLU A 61 -2.69 14.65 -4.96
C GLU A 61 -3.55 13.44 -4.56
N LEU A 62 -4.82 13.64 -4.18
CA LEU A 62 -5.72 12.53 -3.86
C LEU A 62 -5.98 11.60 -5.05
N ASN A 63 -6.20 12.17 -6.23
CA ASN A 63 -6.40 11.39 -7.44
C ASN A 63 -5.14 10.59 -7.81
N MET A 64 -3.94 11.11 -7.57
CA MET A 64 -2.72 10.34 -7.74
C MET A 64 -2.69 9.16 -6.77
N ILE A 65 -2.98 9.38 -5.49
CA ILE A 65 -2.97 8.32 -4.46
C ILE A 65 -3.95 7.19 -4.80
N SER A 66 -5.17 7.52 -5.24
CA SER A 66 -6.19 6.52 -5.56
C SER A 66 -5.89 5.69 -6.82
N ASN A 67 -4.95 6.15 -7.66
CA ASN A 67 -4.55 5.48 -8.90
C ASN A 67 -3.10 4.96 -8.84
N LEU A 68 -2.50 4.88 -7.64
CA LEU A 68 -1.10 4.49 -7.48
C LEU A 68 -0.82 3.06 -7.95
N ILE A 69 -1.69 2.11 -7.58
CA ILE A 69 -1.48 0.68 -7.80
C ILE A 69 -2.76 -0.12 -7.56
N ASP A 70 -2.86 -1.32 -8.14
CA ASP A 70 -3.96 -2.23 -7.86
C ASP A 70 -3.81 -2.85 -6.47
N ILE A 71 -4.88 -2.77 -5.67
CA ILE A 71 -4.88 -3.23 -4.27
C ILE A 71 -5.91 -4.33 -4.08
N VAL A 72 -5.46 -5.45 -3.53
CA VAL A 72 -6.31 -6.55 -3.07
C VAL A 72 -6.21 -6.63 -1.55
N SER A 73 -7.33 -6.83 -0.86
CA SER A 73 -7.33 -7.00 0.59
C SER A 73 -7.80 -8.38 1.01
N VAL A 74 -7.07 -9.00 1.93
CA VAL A 74 -7.36 -10.31 2.49
C VAL A 74 -7.42 -10.21 4.02
N ARG A 75 -8.43 -10.81 4.64
CA ARG A 75 -8.64 -10.74 6.11
C ARG A 75 -7.90 -11.86 6.85
N GLN A 76 -6.94 -11.50 7.71
CA GLN A 76 -6.43 -12.37 8.75
C GLN A 76 -7.42 -12.42 9.92
N LYS A 77 -8.20 -13.50 10.01
CA LYS A 77 -9.27 -13.67 11.01
C LYS A 77 -8.76 -13.81 12.45
N LYS A 78 -7.54 -14.33 12.64
CA LYS A 78 -6.91 -14.54 13.95
C LYS A 78 -5.45 -14.11 13.90
N PRO A 79 -4.94 -13.37 14.91
CA PRO A 79 -3.57 -12.86 14.94
C PRO A 79 -2.58 -13.97 15.32
N LEU A 80 -2.35 -14.92 14.40
CA LEU A 80 -1.47 -16.08 14.60
C LEU A 80 -0.05 -15.84 14.06
N GLY A 81 0.38 -14.58 13.96
CA GLY A 81 1.70 -14.18 13.49
C GLY A 81 1.84 -14.04 11.97
N LEU A 82 3.06 -13.68 11.55
CA LEU A 82 3.41 -13.32 10.17
C LEU A 82 3.26 -14.50 9.19
N GLY A 83 3.71 -15.69 9.57
CA GLY A 83 3.58 -16.88 8.70
C GLY A 83 2.12 -17.19 8.36
N HIS A 84 1.21 -17.05 9.32
CA HIS A 84 -0.21 -17.18 9.08
C HIS A 84 -0.75 -16.05 8.20
N ALA A 85 -0.28 -14.81 8.37
CA ALA A 85 -0.66 -13.69 7.54
C ALA A 85 -0.30 -13.97 6.06
N ILE A 86 0.95 -14.35 5.79
CA ILE A 86 1.43 -14.74 4.45
C ILE A 86 0.58 -15.89 3.89
N TRP A 87 0.35 -16.94 4.67
CA TRP A 87 -0.46 -18.09 4.24
C TRP A 87 -1.91 -17.70 3.89
N THR A 88 -2.46 -16.67 4.52
CA THR A 88 -3.83 -16.20 4.25
C THR A 88 -3.94 -15.63 2.82
N ALA A 89 -2.87 -15.02 2.29
CA ALA A 89 -2.83 -14.45 0.94
C ALA A 89 -2.57 -15.47 -0.19
N ARG A 90 -2.28 -16.75 0.12
CA ARG A 90 -1.84 -17.77 -0.84
C ARG A 90 -2.70 -17.91 -2.10
N HIS A 91 -4.02 -17.74 -1.97
CA HIS A 91 -4.96 -17.89 -3.10
C HIS A 91 -4.96 -16.68 -4.03
N VAL A 92 -4.54 -15.53 -3.53
CA VAL A 92 -4.37 -14.31 -4.33
C VAL A 92 -3.02 -14.33 -5.04
N VAL A 93 -1.96 -14.74 -4.32
CA VAL A 93 -0.60 -14.86 -4.88
C VAL A 93 -0.50 -15.99 -5.92
N GLY A 94 -1.16 -17.13 -5.70
CA GLY A 94 -1.06 -18.27 -6.60
C GLY A 94 0.33 -18.91 -6.58
N ASN A 95 0.90 -19.16 -7.76
CA ASN A 95 2.21 -19.78 -7.95
C ASN A 95 3.23 -18.81 -8.56
N GLU A 96 3.24 -17.58 -8.07
CA GLU A 96 4.18 -16.53 -8.49
C GLU A 96 5.14 -16.17 -7.35
N PRO A 97 6.39 -15.77 -7.66
CA PRO A 97 7.27 -15.20 -6.65
C PRO A 97 6.67 -13.89 -6.12
N PHE A 98 6.81 -13.66 -4.83
CA PHE A 98 6.27 -12.47 -4.17
C PHE A 98 7.24 -11.95 -3.11
N MET A 99 7.09 -10.67 -2.78
CA MET A 99 7.83 -10.01 -1.71
C MET A 99 6.91 -9.72 -0.53
N VAL A 100 7.48 -9.74 0.68
CA VAL A 100 6.77 -9.39 1.90
C VAL A 100 7.38 -8.12 2.46
N LEU A 101 6.56 -7.08 2.63
CA LEU A 101 6.92 -5.84 3.30
C LEU A 101 6.10 -5.72 4.58
N LEU A 102 6.74 -5.29 5.67
CA LEU A 102 6.07 -5.05 6.95
C LEU A 102 5.58 -3.60 7.01
N GLY A 103 4.33 -3.39 7.39
CA GLY A 103 3.67 -2.07 7.35
C GLY A 103 4.23 -1.01 8.32
N ASP A 104 5.15 -1.42 9.18
CA ASP A 104 5.83 -0.64 10.21
C ASP A 104 7.32 -0.43 9.92
N ASP A 105 7.90 -1.14 8.94
CA ASP A 105 9.30 -0.98 8.54
C ASP A 105 9.43 -0.01 7.36
N LEU A 106 10.23 1.03 7.56
CA LEU A 106 10.51 2.04 6.54
C LEU A 106 12.01 2.11 6.27
N VAL A 107 12.38 2.02 5.00
CA VAL A 107 13.76 2.05 4.56
C VAL A 107 14.00 3.27 3.68
N LEU A 108 14.81 4.21 4.16
CA LEU A 108 15.22 5.36 3.37
C LEU A 108 16.48 5.01 2.56
N SER A 109 16.36 5.02 1.24
CA SER A 109 17.47 4.74 0.33
C SER A 109 17.31 5.50 -0.99
N LYS A 110 18.42 5.77 -1.68
CA LYS A 110 18.41 6.39 -3.02
C LYS A 110 17.75 5.49 -4.06
N THR A 111 18.09 4.20 -4.03
CA THR A 111 17.42 3.16 -4.80
C THR A 111 16.44 2.46 -3.85
N PRO A 112 15.15 2.29 -4.20
CA PRO A 112 14.20 1.55 -3.38
C PRO A 112 14.78 0.21 -2.88
N CYS A 113 14.56 -0.14 -1.61
CA CYS A 113 15.06 -1.38 -1.04
C CYS A 113 14.42 -2.58 -1.75
N ALA A 114 13.10 -2.51 -1.96
CA ALA A 114 12.34 -3.43 -2.79
C ALA A 114 12.98 -3.66 -4.18
N LYS A 115 13.38 -2.59 -4.88
CA LYS A 115 14.03 -2.71 -6.19
C LYS A 115 15.37 -3.44 -6.11
N GLN A 116 16.18 -3.14 -5.10
CA GLN A 116 17.46 -3.82 -4.89
C GLN A 116 17.27 -5.32 -4.67
N MET A 117 16.28 -5.70 -3.86
CA MET A 117 15.94 -7.11 -3.63
C MET A 117 15.45 -7.81 -4.90
N LEU A 118 14.59 -7.16 -5.69
CA LEU A 118 14.11 -7.70 -6.97
C LEU A 118 15.24 -7.94 -7.97
N ASN A 119 16.20 -7.02 -8.05
CA ASN A 119 17.35 -7.18 -8.95
C ASN A 119 18.17 -8.43 -8.57
N LEU A 120 18.44 -8.63 -7.27
CA LEU A 120 19.17 -9.81 -6.79
C LEU A 120 18.41 -11.13 -6.98
N PHE A 121 17.08 -11.11 -6.86
CA PHE A 121 16.26 -12.30 -7.12
C PHE A 121 16.23 -12.69 -8.60
N SER A 122 16.45 -11.73 -9.50
CA SER A 122 16.40 -11.93 -10.96
C SER A 122 17.75 -12.29 -11.58
N GLU A 123 18.83 -12.28 -10.77
CA GLU A 123 20.17 -12.79 -11.13
C GLU A 123 20.26 -14.31 -10.91
#